data_AF-A0A182T472-F1
#
_entry.id   AF-A0A182T472-F1
#
_cell.length_a   1.000
_cell.length_b   1.000
_cell.length_c   1.000
_cell.angle_alpha   90.00
_cell.angle_beta   90.00
_cell.angle_gamma   90.00
#
_symmetry.space_group_name_H-M   'P 1'
#
loop_
_entity.id
_entity.type
_entity.pdbx_description
1 polymer ?
#
loop_
_entity_poly.entity_id
_entity_poly.type
_entity_poly.pdbx_seq_one_letter_code
_entity_poly.pdbx_strand_id
1 'polypeptide(L)'
;MGANLLVLVGTIVVPVVVICVVCIVTFVNLYLNVRRRFPANVNCWFCNHDTRVPYDQSNSFVCPACKQYNGFAADGDYNREIPEQYQQRLNNYYYHHPSNVTDDDKWDSSTIRSSTSNGRLLTNNGLCFGCNRNQELKIHQLASFVPEDEDNYDMEVEEYRKQLEQAYKLCGRCERVLKRTLNDVKRNILGSKLAQIGSKSMDVLDMHIRASSKQQAHLKRMRWARVCVW
;
A
#
# COMPACT_ATOMS: atom_id res chain seq x y z
N MET A 1 44.41 37.69 -36.58
CA MET A 1 44.28 36.86 -35.35
C MET A 1 43.04 35.95 -35.34
N GLY A 2 41.93 36.28 -36.01
CA GLY A 2 40.71 35.45 -36.02
C GLY A 2 40.80 34.11 -36.77
N ALA A 3 41.58 34.02 -37.87
CA ALA A 3 41.68 32.78 -38.66
C ALA A 3 42.37 31.63 -37.88
N ASN A 4 43.44 31.92 -37.13
CA ASN A 4 44.12 30.91 -36.31
C ASN A 4 43.24 30.43 -35.14
N LEU A 5 42.40 31.29 -34.59
CA LEU A 5 41.44 30.93 -33.55
C LEU A 5 40.33 30.03 -34.10
N LEU A 6 39.77 30.34 -35.27
CA LEU A 6 38.76 29.50 -35.92
C LEU A 6 39.31 28.12 -36.31
N VAL A 7 40.56 28.06 -36.79
CA VAL A 7 41.24 26.80 -37.09
C VAL A 7 41.50 26.00 -35.80
N LEU A 8 41.96 26.64 -34.72
CA LEU A 8 42.16 25.99 -33.42
C LEU A 8 40.85 25.41 -32.85
N VAL A 9 39.78 26.20 -32.88
CA VAL A 9 38.46 25.78 -32.39
C VAL A 9 37.92 24.62 -33.25
N GLY A 10 37.99 24.75 -34.58
CA GLY A 10 37.44 23.75 -35.50
C GLY A 10 38.22 22.42 -35.53
N THR A 11 39.55 22.47 -35.42
CA THR A 11 40.40 21.27 -35.58
C THR A 11 40.79 20.60 -34.26
N ILE A 12 40.78 21.34 -33.15
CA ILE A 12 41.21 20.80 -31.85
C ILE A 12 40.05 20.79 -30.85
N VAL A 13 39.43 21.94 -30.60
CA VAL A 13 38.42 22.04 -29.53
C VAL A 13 37.18 21.20 -29.86
N VAL A 14 36.62 21.33 -31.07
CA VAL A 14 35.43 20.58 -31.47
C VAL A 14 35.66 19.06 -31.45
N PRO A 15 36.73 18.50 -32.05
CA PRO A 15 36.97 17.06 -31.98
C PRO A 15 37.21 16.54 -30.57
N VAL A 16 37.94 17.29 -29.72
CA VAL A 16 38.18 16.90 -28.32
C VAL A 16 36.84 16.82 -27.56
N VAL A 17 35.97 17.81 -27.71
CA VAL A 17 34.63 17.79 -27.08
C VAL A 17 33.81 16.59 -27.57
N VAL A 18 33.81 16.30 -28.87
CA VAL A 18 33.08 15.14 -29.43
C VAL A 18 33.63 13.83 -28.86
N ILE A 19 34.96 13.66 -28.81
CA ILE A 19 35.60 12.47 -28.23
C ILE A 19 35.21 12.33 -26.75
N CYS A 20 35.27 13.42 -25.98
CA CYS A 20 34.87 13.40 -24.56
C CYS A 20 33.41 12.96 -24.39
N VAL A 21 32.48 13.49 -25.20
CA VAL A 21 31.06 13.09 -25.14
C VAL A 21 30.87 11.61 -25.48
N VAL A 22 31.53 11.10 -26.53
CA VAL A 22 31.46 9.68 -26.90
C VAL A 22 32.03 8.79 -25.80
N CYS A 23 33.17 9.16 -25.21
CA CYS A 23 33.77 8.45 -24.08
C CYS A 23 32.83 8.42 -22.86
N ILE A 24 32.15 9.53 -22.54
CA ILE A 24 31.19 9.57 -21.44
C ILE A 24 29.99 8.67 -21.73
N VAL A 25 29.40 8.78 -22.93
CA VAL A 25 28.22 7.96 -23.31
C VAL A 25 28.56 6.47 -23.30
N THR A 26 29.72 6.09 -23.84
CA THR A 26 30.17 4.68 -23.83
C THR A 26 30.43 4.17 -22.42
N PHE A 27 31.08 4.97 -21.57
CA PHE A 27 31.32 4.62 -20.17
C PHE A 27 30.03 4.46 -19.38
N VAL A 28 29.07 5.39 -19.54
CA VAL A 28 27.75 5.32 -18.89
C VAL A 28 27.00 4.07 -19.34
N ASN A 29 26.98 3.77 -20.63
CA ASN A 29 26.31 2.56 -21.14
C ASN A 29 26.98 1.27 -20.62
N LEU A 30 28.31 1.22 -20.58
CA LEU A 30 29.04 0.08 -20.02
C LEU A 30 28.71 -0.10 -18.54
N TYR A 31 28.74 0.99 -17.77
CA TYR A 31 28.38 0.99 -16.36
C TYR A 31 26.94 0.48 -16.15
N LEU A 32 25.96 1.00 -16.89
CA LEU A 32 24.56 0.58 -16.77
C LEU A 32 24.37 -0.89 -17.15
N ASN A 33 25.04 -1.37 -18.21
CA ASN A 33 24.98 -2.77 -18.62
C ASN A 33 25.54 -3.70 -17.54
N VAL A 34 26.70 -3.36 -16.96
CA VAL A 34 27.28 -4.12 -15.84
C VAL A 34 26.36 -4.05 -14.61
N ARG A 35 25.86 -2.86 -14.28
CA ARG A 35 25.01 -2.65 -13.10
C ARG A 35 23.71 -3.47 -13.16
N ARG A 36 23.08 -3.56 -14.33
CA ARG A 36 21.83 -4.32 -14.56
C ARG A 36 21.96 -5.82 -14.28
N ARG A 37 23.18 -6.38 -14.36
CA ARG A 37 23.43 -7.82 -14.09
C ARG A 37 23.34 -8.19 -12.61
N PHE A 38 23.43 -7.21 -11.73
CA PHE A 38 23.38 -7.43 -10.29
C PHE A 38 22.06 -6.95 -9.71
N PRO A 39 21.49 -7.67 -8.73
CA PRO A 39 20.25 -7.23 -8.09
C PRO A 39 20.39 -5.85 -7.43
N ALA A 40 19.26 -5.17 -7.27
CA ALA A 40 19.14 -3.97 -6.45
C ALA A 40 18.65 -4.35 -5.05
N ASN A 41 19.22 -3.73 -4.02
CA ASN A 41 18.63 -3.73 -2.69
C ASN A 41 17.58 -2.63 -2.66
N VAL A 42 16.35 -2.97 -2.29
CA VAL A 42 15.20 -2.07 -2.23
C VAL A 42 14.49 -2.27 -0.90
N ASN A 43 13.88 -1.20 -0.39
CA ASN A 43 13.08 -1.25 0.83
C ASN A 43 11.60 -1.29 0.47
N CYS A 44 10.82 -2.13 1.15
CA CYS A 44 9.38 -2.18 0.96
C CYS A 44 8.68 -1.04 1.71
N TRP A 45 7.95 -0.19 0.99
CA TRP A 45 7.17 0.92 1.54
C TRP A 45 6.17 0.50 2.63
N PHE A 46 5.56 -0.68 2.48
CA PHE A 46 4.48 -1.14 3.37
C PHE A 46 4.96 -1.75 4.68
N CYS A 47 5.95 -2.65 4.62
CA CYS A 47 6.41 -3.39 5.78
C CYS A 47 7.83 -3.03 6.23
N ASN A 48 8.50 -2.09 5.54
CA ASN A 48 9.86 -1.64 5.81
C ASN A 48 10.90 -2.78 5.81
N HIS A 49 10.65 -3.85 5.05
CA HIS A 49 11.57 -4.96 4.89
C HIS A 49 12.45 -4.74 3.65
N ASP A 50 13.76 -4.84 3.83
CA ASP A 50 14.72 -4.80 2.73
C ASP A 50 14.71 -6.11 1.95
N THR A 51 14.70 -6.02 0.63
CA THR A 51 14.72 -7.18 -0.26
C THR A 51 15.61 -6.95 -1.47
N ARG A 52 15.94 -8.03 -2.17
CA ARG A 52 16.76 -8.00 -3.38
C ARG A 52 15.93 -8.37 -4.58
N VAL A 53 15.90 -7.49 -5.57
CA VAL A 53 15.13 -7.66 -6.81
C VAL A 53 16.02 -7.47 -8.03
N PRO A 54 15.67 -8.01 -9.20
CA PRO A 54 16.32 -7.66 -10.46
C PRO A 54 16.40 -6.14 -10.63
N TYR A 55 17.50 -5.62 -11.16
CA TYR A 55 17.75 -4.18 -11.22
C TYR A 55 16.61 -3.41 -11.88
N ASP A 56 16.12 -3.92 -13.00
CA ASP A 56 15.04 -3.31 -13.79
C ASP A 56 13.66 -3.38 -13.10
N GLN A 57 13.53 -4.15 -12.00
CA GLN A 57 12.32 -4.26 -11.18
C GLN A 57 12.41 -3.48 -9.87
N SER A 58 13.45 -2.67 -9.68
CA SER A 58 13.68 -1.92 -8.43
C SER A 58 12.52 -1.01 -8.03
N ASN A 59 11.76 -0.49 -9.00
CA ASN A 59 10.52 0.26 -8.77
C ASN A 59 9.27 -0.50 -9.26
N SER A 60 9.31 -1.83 -9.39
CA SER A 60 8.19 -2.63 -9.88
C SER A 60 8.27 -4.06 -9.36
N PHE A 61 8.09 -4.27 -8.05
CA PHE A 61 8.24 -5.58 -7.43
C PHE A 61 7.15 -5.89 -6.40
N VAL A 62 6.87 -7.17 -6.18
CA VAL A 62 5.99 -7.62 -5.08
C VAL A 62 6.88 -8.01 -3.90
N CYS A 63 6.66 -7.40 -2.74
CA CYS A 63 7.44 -7.70 -1.54
C CYS A 63 7.25 -9.17 -1.12
N PRO A 64 8.32 -9.97 -0.96
CA PRO A 64 8.19 -11.37 -0.56
C PRO A 64 7.66 -11.55 0.86
N ALA A 65 7.82 -10.55 1.74
CA ALA A 65 7.40 -10.61 3.13
C ALA A 65 5.90 -10.32 3.32
N CYS A 66 5.39 -9.19 2.81
CA CYS A 66 3.98 -8.79 3.00
C CYS A 66 3.09 -8.97 1.76
N LYS A 67 3.65 -9.43 0.64
CA LYS A 67 2.96 -9.67 -0.64
C LYS A 67 2.31 -8.42 -1.26
N GLN A 68 2.69 -7.23 -0.81
CA GLN A 68 2.22 -5.95 -1.39
C GLN A 68 3.11 -5.54 -2.57
N TYR A 69 2.49 -4.99 -3.61
CA TYR A 69 3.18 -4.43 -4.77
C TYR A 69 3.85 -3.10 -4.41
N ASN A 70 5.11 -2.93 -4.82
CA ASN A 70 5.94 -1.74 -4.65
C ASN A 70 6.37 -1.27 -6.04
N GLY A 71 5.69 -0.24 -6.52
CA GLY A 71 6.05 0.45 -7.74
C GLY A 71 5.21 1.69 -7.92
N PHE A 72 5.87 2.84 -7.96
CA PHE A 72 5.21 4.15 -7.91
C PHE A 72 5.66 5.04 -9.05
N ALA A 73 4.74 5.82 -9.61
CA ALA A 73 5.03 6.92 -10.51
C ALA A 73 5.57 8.13 -9.72
N ALA A 74 6.05 9.15 -10.44
CA ALA A 74 6.68 10.31 -9.81
C ALA A 74 5.71 11.16 -8.97
N ASP A 75 4.42 11.05 -9.23
CA ASP A 75 3.31 11.66 -8.48
C ASP A 75 2.89 10.85 -7.23
N GLY A 76 3.43 9.64 -7.08
CA GLY A 76 3.14 8.73 -5.97
C GLY A 76 2.02 7.72 -6.23
N ASP A 77 1.38 7.73 -7.40
CA ASP A 77 0.41 6.69 -7.77
C ASP A 77 1.13 5.38 -8.16
N TYR A 78 0.42 4.27 -8.30
CA TYR A 78 0.98 3.04 -8.81
C TYR A 78 1.42 3.18 -10.27
N ASN A 79 2.60 2.68 -10.59
CA ASN A 79 3.11 2.66 -11.98
C ASN A 79 2.51 1.53 -12.85
N ARG A 80 1.45 0.89 -12.35
CA ARG A 80 0.62 -0.09 -13.06
C ARG A 80 -0.80 0.02 -12.54
N GLU A 81 -1.76 -0.33 -13.40
CA GLU A 81 -3.11 -0.55 -12.93
C GLU A 81 -3.15 -1.78 -12.01
N ILE A 82 -3.94 -1.67 -10.93
CA ILE A 82 -4.26 -2.77 -10.03
C ILE A 82 -5.79 -2.93 -10.03
N PRO A 83 -6.34 -3.67 -11.01
CA PRO A 83 -7.78 -3.87 -11.17
C PRO A 83 -8.52 -4.31 -9.91
N GLU A 84 -7.84 -5.05 -9.05
CA GLU A 84 -8.33 -5.54 -7.78
C GLU A 84 -8.71 -4.41 -6.80
N GLN A 85 -8.17 -3.20 -6.94
CA GLN A 85 -8.51 -2.05 -6.10
C GLN A 85 -9.91 -1.50 -6.38
N TYR A 86 -10.40 -1.63 -7.61
CA TYR A 86 -11.68 -1.05 -8.04
C TYR A 86 -12.71 -2.11 -8.46
N GLN A 87 -12.27 -3.31 -8.86
CA GLN A 87 -13.14 -4.43 -9.22
C GLN A 87 -13.14 -5.49 -8.13
N GLN A 88 -14.15 -5.44 -7.26
CA GLN A 88 -14.26 -6.37 -6.14
C GLN A 88 -14.26 -7.85 -6.55
N ARG A 89 -14.76 -8.15 -7.76
CA ARG A 89 -14.76 -9.52 -8.32
C ARG A 89 -13.35 -10.11 -8.52
N LEU A 90 -12.33 -9.27 -8.64
CA LEU A 90 -10.94 -9.69 -8.87
C LEU A 90 -10.19 -9.92 -7.55
N ASN A 91 -10.71 -9.43 -6.42
CA ASN A 91 -10.23 -9.82 -5.09
C ASN A 91 -10.60 -11.29 -4.86
N ASN A 92 -9.61 -12.17 -5.02
CA ASN A 92 -9.72 -13.63 -5.05
C ASN A 92 -10.37 -14.23 -3.78
N TYR A 93 -11.69 -14.16 -3.73
CA TYR A 93 -12.54 -14.84 -2.77
C TYR A 93 -13.80 -15.30 -3.50
N TYR A 94 -13.75 -16.50 -4.08
CA TYR A 94 -14.91 -17.34 -4.46
C TYR A 94 -16.17 -16.53 -4.86
N TYR A 95 -16.03 -15.66 -5.86
CA TYR A 95 -17.14 -14.89 -6.41
C TYR A 95 -17.85 -15.77 -7.42
N HIS A 96 -18.86 -16.53 -6.96
CA HIS A 96 -19.85 -17.06 -7.88
C HIS A 96 -20.89 -15.98 -8.13
N HIS A 97 -20.92 -15.47 -9.34
CA HIS A 97 -22.05 -14.72 -9.83
C HIS A 97 -23.18 -15.72 -10.06
N PRO A 98 -24.34 -15.63 -9.37
CA PRO A 98 -25.50 -16.35 -9.83
C PRO A 98 -25.94 -15.66 -11.12
N SER A 99 -25.76 -16.33 -12.26
CA SER A 99 -26.52 -16.02 -13.47
C SER A 99 -28.00 -16.22 -13.09
N ASN A 100 -28.81 -15.17 -13.17
CA ASN A 100 -30.28 -15.16 -12.96
C ASN A 100 -30.79 -14.74 -11.56
N VAL A 101 -30.25 -13.70 -10.93
CA VAL A 101 -30.98 -13.00 -9.85
C VAL A 101 -31.34 -11.61 -10.36
N THR A 102 -32.62 -11.43 -10.69
CA THR A 102 -33.22 -10.14 -11.01
C THR A 102 -33.55 -9.40 -9.72
N ASP A 103 -33.58 -8.07 -9.78
CA ASP A 103 -33.73 -7.16 -8.64
C ASP A 103 -35.06 -7.36 -7.84
N ASP A 104 -35.99 -8.17 -8.36
CA ASP A 104 -37.33 -8.41 -7.81
C ASP A 104 -37.41 -9.58 -6.81
N ASP A 105 -36.35 -10.38 -6.66
CA ASP A 105 -36.35 -11.49 -5.70
C ASP A 105 -36.18 -10.95 -4.27
N LYS A 106 -37.32 -10.56 -3.71
CA LYS A 106 -37.56 -10.23 -2.30
C LYS A 106 -36.96 -11.33 -1.43
N TRP A 107 -35.71 -11.13 -1.01
CA TRP A 107 -35.01 -12.00 -0.09
C TRP A 107 -35.83 -12.16 1.19
N ASP A 108 -36.54 -13.29 1.28
CA ASP A 108 -37.27 -13.68 2.47
C ASP A 108 -36.25 -14.01 3.57
N SER A 109 -36.56 -13.61 4.80
CA SER A 109 -35.69 -13.88 5.96
C SER A 109 -35.87 -15.29 6.53
N SER A 110 -36.70 -16.14 5.91
CA SER A 110 -36.95 -17.54 6.28
C SER A 110 -35.82 -18.46 5.85
N THR A 111 -35.07 -18.09 4.80
CA THR A 111 -34.05 -18.97 4.19
C THR A 111 -32.73 -19.03 4.97
N ILE A 112 -32.64 -18.49 6.19
CA ILE A 112 -31.43 -18.54 7.04
C ILE A 112 -31.42 -19.79 7.96
N ARG A 113 -32.56 -20.47 8.16
CA ARG A 113 -32.63 -21.61 9.10
C ARG A 113 -32.41 -22.99 8.46
N SER A 114 -32.26 -23.07 7.14
CA SER A 114 -32.13 -24.36 6.45
C SER A 114 -31.13 -24.29 5.29
N SER A 115 -29.84 -24.32 5.62
CA SER A 115 -28.81 -24.64 4.61
C SER A 115 -27.53 -25.17 5.26
N THR A 116 -27.64 -26.38 5.84
CA THR A 116 -26.51 -27.32 5.97
C THR A 116 -26.37 -28.20 4.72
N SER A 117 -27.15 -27.94 3.68
CA SER A 117 -27.03 -28.64 2.39
C SER A 117 -27.65 -27.79 1.29
N ASN A 118 -26.97 -27.71 0.15
CA ASN A 118 -27.37 -27.06 -1.11
C ASN A 118 -27.18 -25.52 -1.22
N GLY A 119 -25.91 -25.11 -1.26
CA GLY A 119 -25.36 -24.34 -2.39
C GLY A 119 -26.00 -23.00 -2.81
N ARG A 120 -26.78 -22.31 -1.96
CA ARG A 120 -27.28 -20.96 -2.27
C ARG A 120 -26.37 -19.87 -1.68
N LEU A 121 -25.92 -19.00 -2.59
CA LEU A 121 -24.75 -18.15 -2.53
C LEU A 121 -24.92 -16.95 -1.57
N LEU A 122 -24.22 -17.00 -0.44
CA LEU A 122 -23.92 -15.81 0.34
C LEU A 122 -22.83 -15.00 -0.36
N THR A 123 -23.15 -13.77 -0.72
CA THR A 123 -22.15 -12.69 -0.88
C THR A 123 -21.33 -12.59 0.41
N ASN A 124 -20.01 -12.71 0.30
CA ASN A 124 -19.11 -12.94 1.44
C ASN A 124 -19.07 -11.82 2.50
N ASN A 125 -19.61 -10.64 2.21
CA ASN A 125 -19.61 -9.49 3.13
C ASN A 125 -20.95 -9.26 3.85
N GLY A 126 -21.96 -10.09 3.61
CA GLY A 126 -23.28 -9.99 4.24
C GLY A 126 -24.21 -8.92 3.64
N LEU A 127 -23.83 -8.22 2.56
CA LEU A 127 -24.72 -7.33 1.80
C LEU A 127 -25.43 -8.10 0.69
N CYS A 128 -26.69 -7.77 0.36
CA CYS A 128 -27.36 -8.43 -0.78
C CYS A 128 -26.68 -8.09 -2.12
N PHE A 129 -26.99 -8.85 -3.17
CA PHE A 129 -26.43 -8.65 -4.51
C PHE A 129 -26.63 -7.23 -5.04
N GLY A 130 -27.87 -6.73 -5.05
CA GLY A 130 -28.16 -5.36 -5.53
C GLY A 130 -27.44 -4.27 -4.75
N CYS A 131 -27.28 -4.44 -3.42
CA CYS A 131 -26.49 -3.51 -2.61
C CYS A 131 -24.99 -3.58 -2.93
N ASN A 132 -24.44 -4.76 -3.19
CA ASN A 132 -23.04 -4.89 -3.65
C ASN A 132 -22.83 -4.20 -4.99
N ARG A 133 -23.75 -4.40 -5.95
CA ARG A 133 -23.74 -3.70 -7.24
C ARG A 133 -23.81 -2.18 -7.05
N ASN A 134 -24.67 -1.68 -6.15
CA ASN A 134 -24.74 -0.26 -5.83
C ASN A 134 -23.43 0.29 -5.24
N GLN A 135 -22.73 -0.48 -4.40
CA GLN A 135 -21.42 -0.05 -3.88
C GLN A 135 -20.36 0.00 -5.00
N GLU A 136 -20.34 -0.96 -5.91
CA GLU A 136 -19.44 -0.97 -7.06
C GLU A 136 -19.69 0.23 -7.98
N LEU A 137 -20.96 0.51 -8.31
CA LEU A 137 -21.33 1.70 -9.09
C LEU A 137 -20.93 3.00 -8.41
N LYS A 138 -21.16 3.11 -7.09
CA LYS A 138 -20.75 4.28 -6.32
C LYS A 138 -19.24 4.54 -6.39
N ILE A 139 -18.43 3.50 -6.23
CA ILE A 139 -16.96 3.60 -6.32
C ILE A 139 -16.54 4.01 -7.73
N HIS A 140 -17.10 3.37 -8.75
CA HIS A 140 -16.78 3.68 -10.15
C HIS A 140 -17.13 5.14 -10.50
N GLN A 141 -18.29 5.62 -10.07
CA GLN A 141 -18.72 7.00 -10.31
C GLN A 141 -17.82 8.00 -9.59
N LEU A 142 -17.44 7.73 -8.34
CA LEU A 142 -16.53 8.61 -7.59
C LEU A 142 -15.12 8.62 -8.18
N ALA A 143 -14.63 7.48 -8.68
CA ALA A 143 -13.32 7.40 -9.34
C ALA A 143 -13.26 8.08 -10.71
N SER A 144 -14.42 8.27 -11.35
CA SER A 144 -14.54 8.97 -12.65
C SER A 144 -14.93 10.44 -12.51
N PHE A 145 -14.98 10.96 -11.28
CA PHE A 145 -15.25 12.37 -11.02
C PHE A 145 -14.16 13.25 -11.60
N VAL A 146 -14.56 14.32 -12.27
CA VAL A 146 -13.69 15.38 -12.78
C VAL A 146 -14.31 16.70 -12.32
N PRO A 147 -13.57 17.57 -11.60
CA PRO A 147 -14.09 18.87 -11.18
C PRO A 147 -14.36 19.77 -12.39
N GLU A 148 -15.37 20.62 -12.29
CA GLU A 148 -15.60 21.71 -13.23
C GLU A 148 -14.62 22.86 -12.99
N ASP A 149 -14.32 23.14 -11.71
CA ASP A 149 -13.33 24.13 -11.27
C ASP A 149 -12.37 23.53 -10.23
N GLU A 150 -11.08 23.50 -10.59
CA GLU A 150 -10.00 22.97 -9.73
C GLU A 150 -9.90 23.73 -8.39
N ASP A 151 -10.21 25.02 -8.36
CA ASP A 151 -10.18 25.83 -7.12
C ASP A 151 -11.31 25.44 -6.16
N ASN A 152 -12.37 24.80 -6.65
CA ASN A 152 -13.54 24.35 -5.89
C ASN A 152 -13.62 22.81 -5.75
N TYR A 153 -12.57 22.09 -6.13
CA TYR A 153 -12.51 20.62 -6.12
C TYR A 153 -13.09 19.99 -4.85
N ASP A 154 -12.65 20.45 -3.67
CA ASP A 154 -13.06 19.88 -2.37
C ASP A 154 -14.57 20.01 -2.12
N MET A 155 -15.19 21.11 -2.60
CA MET A 155 -16.62 21.34 -2.44
C MET A 155 -17.41 20.49 -3.43
N GLU A 156 -17.00 20.48 -4.69
CA GLU A 156 -17.66 19.75 -5.78
C GLU A 156 -17.63 18.23 -5.53
N VAL A 157 -16.48 17.69 -5.11
CA VAL A 157 -16.34 16.26 -4.85
C VAL A 157 -17.21 15.81 -3.67
N GLU A 158 -17.35 16.65 -2.63
CA GLU A 158 -18.19 16.34 -1.47
C GLU A 158 -19.68 16.43 -1.81
N GLU A 159 -20.09 17.39 -2.65
CA GLU A 159 -21.45 17.46 -3.15
C GLU A 159 -21.80 16.24 -4.02
N TYR A 160 -20.93 15.90 -4.97
CA TYR A 160 -21.09 14.74 -5.83
C TYR A 160 -21.14 13.44 -5.01
N ARG A 161 -20.26 13.29 -4.02
CA ARG A 161 -20.28 12.17 -3.08
C ARG A 161 -21.63 12.04 -2.36
N LYS A 162 -22.22 13.14 -1.89
CA LYS A 162 -23.57 13.12 -1.24
C LYS A 162 -24.65 12.67 -2.22
N GLN A 163 -24.60 13.14 -3.47
CA GLN A 163 -25.54 12.72 -4.50
C GLN A 163 -25.43 11.21 -4.77
N LEU A 164 -24.22 10.68 -4.88
CA LEU A 164 -23.97 9.24 -5.07
C LEU A 164 -24.42 8.41 -3.86
N GLU A 165 -24.22 8.89 -2.64
CA GLU A 165 -24.72 8.24 -1.42
C GLU A 165 -26.25 8.10 -1.42
N GLN A 166 -26.96 9.12 -1.90
CA GLN A 166 -28.42 9.12 -2.00
C GLN A 166 -28.92 8.22 -3.14
N ALA A 167 -28.29 8.30 -4.32
CA ALA A 167 -28.67 7.54 -5.51
C ALA A 167 -28.42 6.04 -5.34
N TYR A 168 -27.26 5.66 -4.78
CA TYR A 168 -26.83 4.28 -4.59
C TYR A 168 -26.96 3.82 -3.13
N LYS A 169 -28.10 4.16 -2.51
CA LYS A 169 -28.38 3.81 -1.11
C LYS A 169 -28.42 2.30 -0.90
N LEU A 170 -28.04 1.89 0.30
CA LEU A 170 -28.24 0.52 0.77
C LEU A 170 -29.70 0.30 1.17
N CYS A 171 -30.18 -0.94 1.08
CA CYS A 171 -31.45 -1.31 1.69
C CYS A 171 -31.30 -1.33 3.23
N GLY A 172 -32.40 -1.12 3.95
CA GLY A 172 -32.36 -1.02 5.42
C GLY A 172 -31.81 -2.28 6.14
N ARG A 173 -31.83 -3.45 5.50
CA ARG A 173 -31.15 -4.65 6.01
C ARG A 173 -29.62 -4.53 5.88
N CYS A 174 -29.15 -4.21 4.68
CA CYS A 174 -27.73 -4.05 4.38
C CYS A 174 -27.11 -2.92 5.17
N GLU A 175 -27.84 -1.83 5.42
CA GLU A 175 -27.38 -0.72 6.25
C GLU A 175 -27.15 -1.16 7.71
N ARG A 176 -28.02 -2.02 8.26
CA ARG A 176 -27.82 -2.61 9.59
C ARG A 176 -26.64 -3.58 9.64
N VAL A 177 -26.34 -4.28 8.54
CA VAL A 177 -25.13 -5.11 8.43
C VAL A 177 -23.90 -4.20 8.43
N LEU A 178 -23.87 -3.20 7.55
CA LEU A 178 -22.78 -2.22 7.44
C LEU A 178 -22.49 -1.56 8.80
N LYS A 179 -23.51 -1.01 9.48
CA LYS A 179 -23.33 -0.35 10.78
C LYS A 179 -22.73 -1.28 11.85
N ARG A 180 -23.16 -2.54 11.89
CA ARG A 180 -22.59 -3.53 12.83
C ARG A 180 -21.13 -3.82 12.49
N THR A 181 -20.84 -4.15 11.24
CA THR A 181 -19.48 -4.44 10.78
C THR A 181 -18.52 -3.27 11.03
N LEU A 182 -18.92 -2.04 10.73
CA LEU A 182 -18.10 -0.84 10.98
C LEU A 182 -17.81 -0.64 12.47
N ASN A 183 -18.80 -0.86 13.33
CA ASN A 183 -18.60 -0.77 14.78
C ASN A 183 -17.63 -1.85 15.30
N ASP A 184 -17.73 -3.07 14.77
CA ASP A 184 -16.85 -4.16 15.18
C ASP A 184 -15.42 -3.93 14.71
N VAL A 185 -15.23 -3.50 13.45
CA VAL A 185 -13.91 -3.10 12.93
C VAL A 185 -13.32 -1.96 13.75
N LYS A 186 -14.11 -0.93 14.08
CA LYS A 186 -13.66 0.20 14.91
C LYS A 186 -13.19 -0.27 16.29
N ARG A 187 -13.93 -1.18 16.94
CA ARG A 187 -13.54 -1.77 18.22
C ARG A 187 -12.25 -2.58 18.10
N ASN A 188 -12.10 -3.37 17.05
CA ASN A 188 -10.91 -4.21 16.82
C ASN A 188 -9.66 -3.39 16.51
N ILE A 189 -9.76 -2.33 15.70
CA ILE A 189 -8.65 -1.41 15.42
C ILE A 189 -8.22 -0.70 16.71
N LEU A 190 -9.18 -0.22 17.51
CA LEU A 190 -8.87 0.43 18.78
C LEU A 190 -8.20 -0.55 19.77
N GLY A 191 -8.77 -1.74 19.92
CA GLY A 191 -8.24 -2.79 20.80
C GLY A 191 -6.82 -3.21 20.41
N SER A 192 -6.57 -3.44 19.11
CA SER A 192 -5.23 -3.80 18.62
C SER A 192 -4.21 -2.68 18.81
N LYS A 193 -4.58 -1.41 18.57
CA LYS A 193 -3.71 -0.26 18.85
C LYS A 193 -3.37 -0.14 20.34
N LEU A 194 -4.35 -0.31 21.22
CA LEU A 194 -4.14 -0.29 22.67
C LEU A 194 -3.24 -1.45 23.12
N ALA A 195 -3.46 -2.65 22.60
CA ALA A 195 -2.61 -3.81 22.89
C ALA A 195 -1.16 -3.58 22.42
N GLN A 196 -0.97 -2.99 21.23
CA GLN A 196 0.35 -2.67 20.69
C GLN A 196 1.08 -1.59 21.51
N ILE A 197 0.35 -0.60 22.05
CA ILE A 197 0.91 0.38 22.98
C ILE A 197 1.29 -0.31 24.29
N GLY A 198 0.42 -1.18 24.81
CA GLY A 198 0.67 -1.96 26.01
C GLY A 198 1.94 -2.81 25.91
N SER A 199 2.10 -3.58 24.82
CA SER A 199 3.27 -4.42 24.61
C SER A 199 4.56 -3.61 24.54
N LYS A 200 4.57 -2.51 23.77
CA LYS A 200 5.72 -1.61 23.70
C LYS A 200 6.08 -1.00 25.05
N SER A 201 5.08 -0.60 25.83
CA SER A 201 5.30 -0.06 27.18
C SER A 201 5.91 -1.11 28.11
N MET A 202 5.48 -2.37 28.01
CA MET A 202 6.04 -3.47 28.79
C MET A 202 7.47 -3.83 28.38
N ASP A 203 7.78 -3.82 27.07
CA ASP A 203 9.13 -4.07 26.57
C ASP A 203 10.12 -3.00 27.05
N VAL A 204 9.70 -1.72 27.07
CA VAL A 204 10.49 -0.62 27.62
C VAL A 204 10.71 -0.79 29.11
N LEU A 205 9.68 -1.22 29.85
CA LEU A 205 9.80 -1.50 31.28
C LEU A 205 10.78 -2.64 31.56
N ASP A 206 10.71 -3.75 30.81
CA ASP A 206 11.64 -4.87 30.94
C ASP A 206 13.09 -4.43 30.64
N MET A 207 13.29 -3.60 29.61
CA MET A 207 14.59 -3.03 29.29
C MET A 207 15.16 -2.22 30.47
N HIS A 208 14.35 -1.37 31.10
CA HIS A 208 14.77 -0.59 32.27
C HIS A 208 15.08 -1.48 33.48
N ILE A 209 14.29 -2.53 33.73
CA ILE A 209 14.53 -3.50 34.80
C ILE A 209 15.87 -4.23 34.57
N ARG A 210 16.13 -4.70 33.35
CA ARG A 210 17.40 -5.35 32.99
C ARG A 210 18.60 -4.40 33.08
N ALA A 211 18.44 -3.13 32.71
CA ALA A 211 19.50 -2.13 32.84
C ALA A 211 19.83 -1.87 34.32
N SER A 212 18.81 -1.74 35.17
CA SER A 212 18.96 -1.54 36.62
C SER A 212 19.62 -2.75 37.30
N SER A 213 19.23 -3.98 36.95
CA SER A 213 19.84 -5.19 37.52
C SER A 213 21.32 -5.33 37.12
N LYS A 214 21.68 -4.97 35.88
CA LYS A 214 23.08 -4.90 35.43
C LYS A 214 23.88 -3.84 36.21
N GLN A 215 23.32 -2.66 36.45
CA GLN A 215 23.97 -1.63 37.27
C GLN A 215 24.21 -2.09 38.71
N GLN A 216 23.22 -2.75 39.33
CA GLN A 216 23.39 -3.31 40.68
C GLN A 216 24.45 -4.41 40.72
N ALA A 217 24.51 -5.29 39.72
CA ALA A 217 25.55 -6.31 39.61
C ALA A 217 26.95 -5.70 39.49
N HIS A 218 27.09 -4.62 38.70
CA HIS A 218 28.34 -3.88 38.57
C HIS A 218 28.77 -3.24 39.90
N LEU A 219 27.86 -2.57 40.60
CA LEU A 219 28.13 -1.98 41.93
C LEU A 219 28.55 -3.02 42.96
N LYS A 220 27.90 -4.20 42.97
CA LYS A 220 28.31 -5.31 43.84
C LYS A 220 29.73 -5.77 43.52
N ARG A 221 30.09 -5.96 42.24
CA ARG A 221 31.45 -6.33 41.83
C ARG A 221 32.49 -5.30 42.27
N MET A 222 32.21 -4.01 42.08
CA MET A 222 33.09 -2.91 42.54
C MET A 222 33.28 -2.90 44.06
N ARG A 223 32.21 -3.20 44.81
CA ARG A 223 32.26 -3.30 46.28
C ARG A 223 33.11 -4.49 46.72
N TRP A 224 32.95 -5.67 46.11
CA TRP A 224 33.81 -6.82 46.38
C TRP A 224 35.28 -6.55 46.03
N ALA A 225 35.54 -5.90 44.88
CA ALA A 225 36.88 -5.51 44.49
C ALA A 225 37.55 -4.56 45.50
N ARG A 226 36.80 -3.64 46.11
CA ARG A 226 37.32 -2.77 47.20
C ARG A 226 37.62 -3.53 48.49
N VAL A 227 36.85 -4.57 48.81
CA VAL A 227 37.08 -5.40 50.02
C VAL A 227 38.31 -6.29 49.86
N CYS A 228 38.61 -6.76 48.63
CA CYS A 228 39.79 -7.60 48.36
C CYS A 228 41.11 -6.83 48.21
N VAL A 229 41.11 -5.50 48.34
CA VAL A 229 42.30 -4.63 48.22
C VAL A 229 42.79 -4.14 49.61
N TRP A 230 42.24 -4.70 50.69
CA TRP A 230 42.69 -4.51 52.07
C TRP A 230 43.08 -5.85 52.70
#